data_AF-A0A526YW42-F1
#
_entry.id   AF-A0A526YW42-F1
#
_cell.length_a   1.000
_cell.length_b   1.000
_cell.length_c   1.000
_cell.angle_alpha   90.00
_cell.angle_beta   90.00
_cell.angle_gamma   90.00
#
_symmetry.space_group_name_H-M   'P 1'
#
loop_
_entity.id
_entity.type
_entity.pdbx_description
1 polymer ?
#
loop_
_entity_poly.entity_id
_entity_poly.type
_entity_poly.pdbx_seq_one_letter_code
_entity_poly.pdbx_strand_id
1 'polypeptide(L)'
;YYLVAYPFEGRLAHQTLGMLLTRRLDRAGARPLGFVATDYALAIWSLADMGRMFRAKKPSLAALFDQDMLGDDLEAWLADSWLLKRTFRNCALISGLIEKRHPGQEKSGRQVTVSTDLIYDVLRSHEPDHILLQATRADAATGLLDVSRLAEMLSRIQGRIVHKDLEQISPLAVPIMLEIGKMPVHGEADDTLLMDAATLVEEAMGTK
;
A
#
# COMPACT_ATOMS: atom_id res chain seq x y z
N TYR A 1 -16.11 -2.46 8.36
CA TYR A 1 -16.66 -1.27 7.67
C TYR A 1 -15.96 -1.07 6.34
N TYR A 2 -16.61 -0.41 5.38
CA TYR A 2 -16.09 -0.22 4.02
C TYR A 2 -16.08 1.26 3.63
N LEU A 3 -15.01 1.68 2.96
CA LEU A 3 -14.89 2.94 2.26
C LEU A 3 -14.71 2.61 0.77
N VAL A 4 -15.57 3.15 -0.09
CA VAL A 4 -15.44 3.01 -1.55
C VAL A 4 -15.29 4.39 -2.17
N ALA A 5 -14.17 4.60 -2.85
CA ALA A 5 -13.88 5.79 -3.64
C ALA A 5 -14.01 5.46 -5.13
N TYR A 6 -14.44 6.45 -5.93
CA TYR A 6 -14.55 6.35 -7.39
C TYR A 6 -13.71 7.45 -8.07
N PRO A 7 -12.36 7.35 -8.08
CA PRO A 7 -11.49 8.40 -8.60
C PRO A 7 -11.31 8.39 -10.13
N PHE A 8 -11.54 7.24 -10.79
CA PHE A 8 -11.37 7.05 -12.24
C PHE A 8 -9.96 7.30 -12.80
N GLU A 9 -8.92 6.89 -12.07
CA GLU A 9 -7.51 7.04 -12.47
C GLU A 9 -6.80 5.76 -12.92
N GLY A 10 -7.53 4.65 -13.10
CA GLY A 10 -6.92 3.39 -13.50
C GLY A 10 -6.30 2.61 -12.33
N ARG A 11 -6.10 1.31 -12.56
CA ARG A 11 -5.71 0.36 -11.50
C ARG A 11 -4.39 0.70 -10.80
N LEU A 12 -3.36 1.15 -11.52
CA LEU A 12 -2.04 1.44 -10.93
C LEU A 12 -2.08 2.64 -9.96
N ALA A 13 -2.77 3.72 -10.34
CA ALA A 13 -2.94 4.87 -9.45
C ALA A 13 -3.79 4.51 -8.23
N HIS A 14 -4.86 3.74 -8.42
CA HIS A 14 -5.72 3.29 -7.31
C HIS A 14 -5.01 2.31 -6.38
N GLN A 15 -4.11 1.45 -6.88
CA GLN A 15 -3.28 0.59 -6.05
C GLN A 15 -2.38 1.43 -5.15
N THR A 16 -1.65 2.39 -5.74
CA THR A 16 -0.79 3.32 -5.00
C THR A 16 -1.60 4.09 -3.95
N LEU A 17 -2.74 4.65 -4.34
CA LEU A 17 -3.64 5.37 -3.43
C LEU A 17 -4.15 4.46 -2.29
N GLY A 18 -4.54 3.22 -2.59
CA GLY A 18 -5.00 2.27 -1.58
C GLY A 18 -3.95 1.98 -0.51
N MET A 19 -2.69 1.85 -0.91
CA MET A 19 -1.58 1.65 0.03
C MET A 19 -1.35 2.87 0.93
N LEU A 20 -1.37 4.08 0.36
CA LEU A 20 -1.19 5.31 1.14
C LEU A 20 -2.36 5.58 2.08
N LEU A 21 -3.60 5.41 1.58
CA LEU A 21 -4.81 5.60 2.38
C LEU A 21 -4.91 4.62 3.53
N THR A 22 -4.57 3.35 3.32
CA THR A 22 -4.57 2.37 4.42
C THR A 22 -3.55 2.74 5.50
N ARG A 23 -2.34 3.20 5.15
CA ARG A 23 -1.38 3.68 6.17
C ARG A 23 -1.92 4.88 6.96
N ARG A 24 -2.58 5.83 6.30
CA ARG A 24 -3.21 6.98 6.97
C ARG A 24 -4.36 6.59 7.88
N LEU A 25 -5.20 5.69 7.39
CA LEU A 25 -6.32 5.13 8.14
C LEU A 25 -5.83 4.38 9.38
N ASP A 26 -4.76 3.61 9.25
CA ASP A 26 -4.13 2.90 10.36
C ASP A 26 -3.62 3.87 11.44
N ARG A 27 -2.85 4.90 11.05
CA ARG A 27 -2.42 5.98 11.98
C ARG A 27 -3.58 6.74 12.63
N ALA A 28 -4.73 6.78 11.98
CA ALA A 28 -5.94 7.40 12.52
C ALA A 28 -6.79 6.45 13.39
N GLY A 29 -6.34 5.21 13.61
CA GLY A 29 -7.02 4.18 14.42
C GLY A 29 -8.17 3.49 13.70
N ALA A 30 -8.27 3.61 12.36
CA ALA A 30 -9.33 2.96 11.61
C ALA A 30 -9.13 1.43 11.51
N ARG A 31 -7.88 0.96 11.67
CA ARG A 31 -7.48 -0.46 11.59
C ARG A 31 -7.93 -1.10 10.26
N PRO A 32 -7.36 -0.65 9.13
CA PRO A 32 -7.66 -1.24 7.83
C PRO A 32 -7.08 -2.65 7.74
N LEU A 33 -7.84 -3.55 7.13
CA LEU A 33 -7.46 -4.95 6.90
C LEU A 33 -6.96 -5.18 5.46
N GLY A 34 -7.29 -4.27 4.56
CA GLY A 34 -6.88 -4.37 3.17
C GLY A 34 -7.68 -3.47 2.24
N PHE A 35 -7.32 -3.53 0.97
CA PHE A 35 -7.99 -2.80 -0.08
C PHE A 35 -8.03 -3.58 -1.40
N VAL A 36 -8.86 -3.12 -2.33
CA VAL A 36 -8.90 -3.63 -3.71
C VAL A 36 -9.08 -2.45 -4.66
N ALA A 37 -8.38 -2.53 -5.79
CA ALA A 37 -8.31 -1.46 -6.78
C ALA A 37 -8.71 -1.99 -8.16
N THR A 38 -9.61 -1.26 -8.82
CA THR A 38 -10.02 -1.48 -10.22
C THR A 38 -9.63 -0.25 -11.05
N ASP A 39 -10.01 -0.19 -12.32
CA ASP A 39 -9.72 0.97 -13.16
C ASP A 39 -10.54 2.22 -12.81
N TYR A 40 -11.65 2.05 -12.08
CA TYR A 40 -12.57 3.15 -11.79
C TYR A 40 -12.85 3.34 -10.29
N ALA A 41 -12.50 2.37 -9.44
CA ALA A 41 -12.80 2.42 -8.02
C ALA A 41 -11.69 1.84 -7.14
N LEU A 42 -11.71 2.26 -5.88
CA LEU A 42 -10.88 1.77 -4.80
C LEU A 42 -11.79 1.47 -3.60
N ALA A 43 -11.70 0.27 -3.05
CA ALA A 43 -12.41 -0.10 -1.83
C ALA A 43 -11.44 -0.49 -0.73
N ILE A 44 -11.64 0.04 0.47
CA ILE A 44 -10.88 -0.25 1.68
C ILE A 44 -11.84 -0.81 2.72
N TRP A 45 -11.43 -1.85 3.44
CA TRP A 45 -12.19 -2.36 4.58
C TRP A 45 -11.38 -2.33 5.87
N SER A 46 -12.06 -2.07 6.96
CA SER A 46 -11.45 -1.81 8.27
C SER A 46 -12.31 -2.32 9.42
N LEU A 47 -11.71 -2.49 10.59
CA LEU A 47 -12.43 -2.88 11.81
C LEU A 47 -13.23 -1.72 12.42
N ALA A 48 -12.70 -0.49 12.38
CA ALA A 48 -13.38 0.66 12.95
C ALA A 48 -14.44 1.27 12.00
N ASP A 49 -15.46 1.91 12.59
CA ASP A 49 -16.52 2.63 11.87
C ASP A 49 -16.00 3.93 11.23
N MET A 50 -15.57 3.83 9.98
CA MET A 50 -15.09 4.98 9.20
C MET A 50 -16.18 6.05 9.01
N GLY A 51 -17.46 5.69 8.89
CA GLY A 51 -18.56 6.65 8.77
C GLY A 51 -18.65 7.54 10.02
N ARG A 52 -18.57 6.93 11.21
CA ARG A 52 -18.47 7.67 12.48
C ARG A 52 -17.21 8.54 12.55
N MET A 53 -16.06 8.02 12.14
CA MET A 53 -14.79 8.77 12.14
C MET A 53 -14.86 10.02 11.25
N PHE A 54 -15.43 9.90 10.04
CA PHE A 54 -15.57 11.02 9.11
C PHE A 54 -16.59 12.06 9.59
N ARG A 55 -17.70 11.65 10.21
CA ARG A 55 -18.62 12.58 10.89
C ARG A 55 -17.93 13.36 12.01
N ALA A 56 -17.06 12.70 12.75
CA ALA A 56 -16.24 13.34 13.80
C ALA A 56 -15.04 14.14 13.24
N LYS A 57 -14.80 14.11 11.92
CA LYS A 57 -13.65 14.72 11.23
C LYS A 57 -12.29 14.25 11.79
N LYS A 58 -12.20 12.97 12.17
CA LYS A 58 -10.99 12.33 12.73
C LYS A 58 -10.71 10.98 12.04
N PRO A 59 -10.05 10.98 10.85
CA PRO A 59 -9.59 12.14 10.10
C PRO A 59 -10.73 12.80 9.32
N SER A 60 -10.53 14.04 8.86
CA SER A 60 -11.42 14.63 7.85
C SER A 60 -11.13 14.00 6.49
N LEU A 61 -12.11 13.97 5.58
CA LEU A 61 -11.89 13.46 4.22
C LEU A 61 -10.87 14.28 3.43
N ALA A 62 -10.84 15.59 3.64
CA ALA A 62 -9.83 16.45 3.04
C ALA A 62 -8.43 16.06 3.49
N ALA A 63 -8.22 15.84 4.80
CA ALA A 63 -6.93 15.39 5.34
C ALA A 63 -6.58 13.96 4.88
N LEU A 64 -7.58 13.08 4.78
CA LEU A 64 -7.36 11.70 4.34
C LEU A 64 -6.81 11.65 2.90
N PHE A 65 -7.36 12.48 2.00
CA PHE A 65 -6.97 12.58 0.59
C PHE A 65 -6.04 13.77 0.31
N ASP A 66 -5.35 14.29 1.32
CA ASP A 66 -4.40 15.39 1.10
C ASP A 66 -3.17 14.89 0.32
N GLN A 67 -2.66 15.73 -0.58
CA GLN A 67 -1.56 15.40 -1.48
C GLN A 67 -0.22 15.21 -0.74
N ASP A 68 -0.10 15.70 0.49
CA ASP A 68 1.07 15.49 1.36
C ASP A 68 1.44 14.00 1.55
N MET A 69 0.53 13.05 1.26
CA MET A 69 0.84 11.61 1.24
C MET A 69 1.91 11.21 0.23
N LEU A 70 2.15 12.04 -0.77
CA LEU A 70 3.15 11.78 -1.81
C LEU A 70 4.57 12.16 -1.39
N GLY A 71 4.73 12.80 -0.23
CA GLY A 71 6.02 13.04 0.39
C GLY A 71 6.47 11.83 1.22
N ASP A 72 6.71 12.07 2.51
CA ASP A 72 7.32 11.08 3.41
C ASP A 72 6.52 9.77 3.55
N ASP A 73 5.19 9.82 3.41
CA ASP A 73 4.34 8.62 3.47
C ASP A 73 4.63 7.64 2.33
N LEU A 74 4.81 8.17 1.11
CA LEU A 74 5.17 7.39 -0.07
C LEU A 74 6.58 6.82 0.06
N GLU A 75 7.55 7.64 0.48
CA GLU A 75 8.93 7.18 0.65
C GLU A 75 9.05 6.11 1.74
N ALA A 76 8.43 6.34 2.90
CA ALA A 76 8.41 5.37 3.98
C ALA A 76 7.73 4.06 3.55
N TRP A 77 6.68 4.14 2.73
CA TRP A 77 6.02 2.93 2.24
C TRP A 77 6.85 2.20 1.20
N LEU A 78 7.45 2.92 0.24
CA LEU A 78 8.35 2.35 -0.75
C LEU A 78 9.47 1.56 -0.06
N ALA A 79 10.03 2.14 1.00
CA ALA A 79 11.10 1.56 1.80
C ALA A 79 10.69 0.28 2.56
N ASP A 80 9.43 0.17 2.98
CA ASP A 80 8.90 -1.03 3.67
C ASP A 80 8.38 -2.09 2.68
N SER A 81 8.16 -1.72 1.42
CA SER A 81 7.63 -2.62 0.40
C SER A 81 8.70 -3.51 -0.24
N TRP A 82 8.32 -4.74 -0.62
CA TRP A 82 9.15 -5.59 -1.48
C TRP A 82 9.38 -5.00 -2.89
N LEU A 83 8.66 -3.92 -3.24
CA LEU A 83 8.72 -3.27 -4.54
C LEU A 83 10.11 -2.73 -4.83
N LEU A 84 10.73 -2.01 -3.88
CA LEU A 84 12.06 -1.44 -4.11
C LEU A 84 13.12 -2.53 -4.25
N LYS A 85 13.06 -3.62 -3.46
CA LYS A 85 13.99 -4.76 -3.64
C LYS A 85 13.82 -5.42 -5.01
N ARG A 86 12.58 -5.59 -5.46
CA ARG A 86 12.28 -6.10 -6.80
C ARG A 86 12.81 -5.19 -7.90
N THR A 87 12.61 -3.88 -7.78
CA THR A 87 13.10 -2.90 -8.77
C THR A 87 14.63 -2.82 -8.74
N PHE A 88 15.23 -2.83 -7.54
CA PHE A 88 16.68 -2.80 -7.36
C PHE A 88 17.35 -3.97 -8.05
N ARG A 89 16.72 -5.15 -8.03
CA ARG A 89 17.23 -6.31 -8.77
C ARG A 89 17.42 -6.02 -10.26
N ASN A 90 16.50 -5.28 -10.89
CA ASN A 90 16.64 -4.91 -12.29
C ASN A 90 17.79 -3.92 -12.46
N CYS A 91 17.89 -2.89 -11.61
CA CYS A 91 18.99 -1.93 -11.65
C CYS A 91 20.35 -2.62 -11.47
N ALA A 92 20.47 -3.58 -10.54
CA ALA A 92 21.68 -4.33 -10.27
C ALA A 92 22.10 -5.25 -11.43
N LEU A 93 21.14 -5.79 -12.19
CA LEU A 93 21.42 -6.57 -13.39
C LEU A 93 21.87 -5.67 -14.56
N ILE A 94 21.18 -4.53 -14.76
CA ILE A 94 21.48 -3.59 -15.84
C ILE A 94 22.84 -2.91 -15.63
N SER A 95 23.16 -2.54 -14.39
CA SER A 95 24.44 -1.91 -14.05
C SER A 95 25.62 -2.88 -14.04
N GLY A 96 25.38 -4.18 -14.18
CA GLY A 96 26.41 -5.22 -14.10
C GLY A 96 26.86 -5.53 -12.66
N LEU A 97 26.21 -4.96 -11.63
CA LEU A 97 26.53 -5.25 -10.23
C LEU A 97 26.33 -6.74 -9.87
N ILE A 98 25.33 -7.37 -10.50
CA ILE A 98 25.18 -8.82 -10.47
C ILE A 98 25.25 -9.37 -11.89
N GLU A 99 26.28 -10.14 -12.16
CA GLU A 99 26.36 -10.94 -13.36
C GLU A 99 25.54 -12.24 -13.19
N LYS A 100 24.51 -12.39 -14.04
CA LYS A 100 23.66 -13.58 -14.08
C LYS A 100 24.32 -14.74 -14.83
N ARG A 101 25.08 -14.44 -15.88
CA ARG A 101 25.72 -15.41 -16.78
C ARG A 101 27.21 -15.17 -16.81
N HIS A 102 27.98 -16.14 -16.32
CA HIS A 102 29.42 -16.22 -16.52
C HIS A 102 29.75 -17.44 -17.39
N PRO A 103 30.84 -17.42 -18.17
CA PRO A 103 31.28 -18.60 -18.91
C PRO A 103 31.41 -19.82 -17.98
N GLY A 104 30.59 -20.85 -18.21
CA GLY A 104 30.57 -22.09 -17.44
C GLY A 104 29.72 -22.07 -16.14
N GLN A 105 29.14 -20.93 -15.74
CA GLN A 105 28.28 -20.84 -14.54
C GLN A 105 27.11 -19.85 -14.74
N GLU A 106 25.88 -20.30 -14.52
CA GLU A 106 24.69 -19.45 -14.53
C GLU A 106 24.07 -19.40 -13.12
N LYS A 107 23.91 -18.18 -12.57
CA LYS A 107 23.22 -18.01 -11.29
C LYS A 107 21.73 -18.25 -11.48
N SER A 108 21.16 -19.10 -10.63
CA SER A 108 19.72 -19.31 -10.59
C SER A 108 18.98 -18.02 -10.23
N GLY A 109 17.71 -17.92 -10.63
CA GLY A 109 16.86 -16.79 -10.30
C GLY A 109 16.78 -16.52 -8.79
N ARG A 110 16.82 -17.59 -7.97
CA ARG A 110 16.84 -17.49 -6.50
C ARG A 110 18.15 -16.93 -5.97
N GLN A 111 19.30 -17.39 -6.49
CA GLN A 111 20.61 -16.87 -6.10
C GLN A 111 20.75 -15.39 -6.42
N VAL A 112 20.26 -14.96 -7.59
CA VAL A 112 20.24 -13.54 -7.97
C VAL A 112 19.42 -12.73 -6.96
N THR A 113 18.20 -13.15 -6.61
CA THR A 113 17.35 -12.45 -5.64
C THR A 113 18.03 -12.31 -4.28
N VAL A 114 18.57 -13.40 -3.74
CA VAL A 114 19.24 -13.36 -2.42
C VAL A 114 20.42 -12.39 -2.42
N SER A 115 21.23 -12.39 -3.49
CA SER A 115 22.35 -11.47 -3.60
C SER A 115 21.91 -10.02 -3.78
N THR A 116 20.90 -9.73 -4.60
CA THR A 116 20.41 -8.36 -4.79
C THR A 116 19.78 -7.80 -3.53
N ASP A 117 19.04 -8.61 -2.78
CA ASP A 117 18.38 -8.18 -1.54
C ASP A 117 19.42 -7.81 -0.47
N LEU A 118 20.48 -8.63 -0.32
CA LEU A 118 21.57 -8.33 0.62
C LEU A 118 22.30 -7.03 0.26
N ILE A 119 22.62 -6.84 -1.02
CA ILE A 119 23.30 -5.63 -1.49
C ILE A 119 22.41 -4.39 -1.26
N TYR A 120 21.12 -4.50 -1.56
CA TYR A 120 20.16 -3.42 -1.30
C TYR A 120 20.14 -3.04 0.19
N ASP A 121 20.06 -4.03 1.09
CA ASP A 121 20.00 -3.80 2.54
C ASP A 121 21.29 -3.13 3.07
N VAL A 122 22.45 -3.55 2.55
CA VAL A 122 23.75 -2.93 2.89
C VAL A 122 23.83 -1.50 2.37
N LEU A 123 23.51 -1.24 1.10
CA LEU A 123 23.52 0.11 0.53
C LEU A 123 22.56 1.02 1.29
N ARG A 124 21.34 0.57 1.59
CA ARG A 124 20.37 1.36 2.34
C ARG A 124 20.88 1.74 3.74
N SER A 125 21.61 0.83 4.40
CA SER A 125 22.09 1.04 5.77
C SER A 125 23.35 1.89 5.84
N HIS A 126 24.21 1.83 4.83
CA HIS A 126 25.56 2.44 4.86
C HIS A 126 25.76 3.57 3.85
N GLU A 127 25.05 3.55 2.72
CA GLU A 127 25.17 4.51 1.62
C GLU A 127 23.78 4.88 1.05
N PRO A 128 22.90 5.53 1.84
CA PRO A 128 21.50 5.79 1.45
C PRO A 128 21.35 6.68 0.20
N ASP A 129 22.39 7.45 -0.13
CA ASP A 129 22.46 8.32 -1.31
C ASP A 129 23.09 7.63 -2.53
N HIS A 130 23.34 6.31 -2.47
CA HIS A 130 23.97 5.57 -3.57
C HIS A 130 23.15 5.65 -4.88
N ILE A 131 23.81 5.87 -6.01
CA ILE A 131 23.18 6.12 -7.33
C ILE A 131 22.20 5.01 -7.74
N LEU A 132 22.51 3.74 -7.43
CA LEU A 132 21.60 2.62 -7.74
C LEU A 132 20.31 2.66 -6.91
N LEU A 133 20.34 3.17 -5.68
CA LEU A 133 19.13 3.38 -4.88
C LEU A 133 18.30 4.53 -5.47
N GLN A 134 18.94 5.60 -5.91
CA GLN A 134 18.25 6.71 -6.59
C GLN A 134 17.58 6.25 -7.90
N ALA A 135 18.29 5.49 -8.73
CA ALA A 135 17.75 4.91 -9.95
C ALA A 135 16.58 3.94 -9.67
N THR A 136 16.71 3.12 -8.63
CA THR A 136 15.65 2.20 -8.19
C THR A 136 14.37 2.95 -7.81
N ARG A 137 14.50 4.08 -7.08
CA ARG A 137 13.36 4.92 -6.71
C ARG A 137 12.69 5.52 -7.95
N ALA A 138 13.48 6.05 -8.88
CA ALA A 138 12.97 6.62 -10.13
C ALA A 138 12.23 5.57 -10.99
N ASP A 139 12.79 4.38 -11.13
CA ASP A 139 12.17 3.27 -11.87
C ASP A 139 10.88 2.80 -11.20
N ALA A 140 10.85 2.70 -9.87
CA ALA A 140 9.66 2.29 -9.13
C ALA A 140 8.53 3.32 -9.27
N ALA A 141 8.86 4.61 -9.17
CA ALA A 141 7.91 5.72 -9.30
C ALA A 141 7.31 5.85 -10.71
N THR A 142 8.03 5.40 -11.74
CA THR A 142 7.61 5.53 -13.16
C THR A 142 6.96 4.26 -13.71
N GLY A 143 7.48 3.09 -13.34
CA GLY A 143 7.12 1.82 -13.98
C GLY A 143 6.16 0.93 -13.21
N LEU A 144 6.06 1.12 -11.89
CA LEU A 144 5.25 0.26 -11.01
C LEU A 144 4.20 1.03 -10.21
N LEU A 145 4.34 2.35 -10.16
CA LEU A 145 3.40 3.29 -9.55
C LEU A 145 3.11 4.37 -10.57
N ASP A 146 1.91 4.94 -10.50
CA ASP A 146 1.57 6.12 -11.31
C ASP A 146 1.46 7.34 -10.37
N VAL A 147 2.62 7.75 -9.82
CA VAL A 147 2.71 8.82 -8.83
C VAL A 147 2.32 10.17 -9.45
N SER A 148 2.69 10.40 -10.72
CA SER A 148 2.34 11.63 -11.44
C SER A 148 0.82 11.76 -11.58
N ARG A 149 0.15 10.71 -12.08
CA ARG A 149 -1.31 10.71 -12.19
C ARG A 149 -1.99 10.86 -10.84
N LEU A 150 -1.47 10.19 -9.82
CA LEU A 150 -2.00 10.29 -8.46
C LEU A 150 -1.87 11.73 -7.93
N ALA A 151 -0.72 12.39 -8.13
CA ALA A 151 -0.50 13.79 -7.75
C ALA A 151 -1.48 14.73 -8.45
N GLU A 152 -1.63 14.58 -9.76
CA GLU A 152 -2.58 15.37 -10.56
C GLU A 152 -4.02 15.18 -10.08
N MET A 153 -4.41 13.94 -9.76
CA MET A 153 -5.73 13.63 -9.24
C MET A 153 -5.97 14.26 -7.87
N LEU A 154 -5.05 14.06 -6.90
CA LEU A 154 -5.18 14.59 -5.54
C LEU A 154 -5.29 16.12 -5.55
N SER A 155 -4.46 16.79 -6.36
CA SER A 155 -4.54 18.24 -6.57
C SER A 155 -5.90 18.65 -7.15
N ARG A 156 -6.41 17.92 -8.16
CA ARG A 156 -7.68 18.24 -8.84
C ARG A 156 -8.90 18.05 -7.95
N ILE A 157 -8.90 17.07 -7.04
CA ILE A 157 -10.05 16.77 -6.17
C ILE A 157 -10.07 17.59 -4.88
N GLN A 158 -9.05 18.41 -4.62
CA GLN A 158 -8.96 19.21 -3.40
C GLN A 158 -10.22 20.07 -3.21
N GLY A 159 -10.89 19.91 -2.06
CA GLY A 159 -12.14 20.60 -1.74
C GLY A 159 -13.38 20.16 -2.54
N ARG A 160 -13.27 19.12 -3.38
CA ARG A 160 -14.33 18.63 -4.28
C ARG A 160 -14.81 17.22 -3.95
N ILE A 161 -14.43 16.68 -2.79
CA ILE A 161 -14.82 15.33 -2.35
C ILE A 161 -16.28 15.34 -1.89
N VAL A 162 -17.13 14.56 -2.58
CA VAL A 162 -18.50 14.31 -2.15
C VAL A 162 -18.54 12.99 -1.40
N HIS A 163 -18.92 13.06 -0.12
CA HIS A 163 -19.08 11.87 0.72
C HIS A 163 -20.56 11.58 0.97
N LYS A 164 -20.90 10.30 0.87
CA LYS A 164 -22.23 9.77 1.18
C LYS A 164 -22.05 8.61 2.15
N ASP A 165 -22.53 8.82 3.36
CA ASP A 165 -22.62 7.79 4.37
C ASP A 165 -23.88 6.96 4.10
N LEU A 166 -23.74 5.64 4.03
CA LEU A 166 -24.80 4.73 3.59
C LEU A 166 -25.06 3.66 4.65
N GLU A 167 -26.33 3.46 4.97
CA GLU A 167 -26.76 2.40 5.89
C GLU A 167 -26.70 1.00 5.25
N GLN A 168 -26.72 0.95 3.92
CA GLN A 168 -26.67 -0.29 3.14
C GLN A 168 -25.70 -0.14 1.97
N ILE A 169 -25.19 -1.29 1.50
CA ILE A 169 -24.32 -1.35 0.32
C ILE A 169 -25.00 -0.70 -0.89
N SER A 170 -24.27 0.19 -1.57
CA SER A 170 -24.73 0.75 -2.85
C SER A 170 -24.65 -0.31 -3.95
N PRO A 171 -25.64 -0.41 -4.86
CA PRO A 171 -25.54 -1.26 -6.05
C PRO A 171 -24.26 -1.02 -6.87
N LEU A 172 -23.76 0.21 -6.89
CA LEU A 172 -22.51 0.57 -7.57
C LEU A 172 -21.25 0.00 -6.89
N ALA A 173 -21.32 -0.28 -5.59
CA ALA A 173 -20.21 -0.84 -4.82
C ALA A 173 -20.13 -2.37 -4.92
N VAL A 174 -21.21 -3.04 -5.34
CA VAL A 174 -21.26 -4.52 -5.41
C VAL A 174 -20.12 -5.10 -6.26
N PRO A 175 -19.83 -4.61 -7.48
CA PRO A 175 -18.77 -5.17 -8.31
C PRO A 175 -17.40 -5.15 -7.63
N ILE A 176 -17.02 -4.02 -7.02
CA ILE A 176 -15.71 -3.90 -6.37
C ILE A 176 -15.61 -4.73 -5.08
N MET A 177 -16.73 -4.98 -4.38
CA MET A 177 -16.72 -5.82 -3.19
C MET A 177 -16.53 -7.31 -3.50
N LEU A 178 -16.89 -7.73 -4.71
CA LEU A 178 -16.70 -9.08 -5.24
C LEU A 178 -15.40 -9.24 -6.05
N GLU A 179 -14.65 -8.16 -6.24
CA GLU A 179 -13.41 -8.16 -7.02
C GLU A 179 -12.36 -9.10 -6.41
N ILE A 180 -11.67 -9.83 -7.29
CA ILE A 180 -10.55 -10.71 -6.95
C ILE A 180 -9.26 -9.88 -6.89
N GLY A 181 -8.34 -10.24 -5.99
CA GLY A 181 -7.07 -9.52 -5.84
C GLY A 181 -7.09 -8.50 -4.70
N LYS A 182 -7.83 -8.82 -3.63
CA LYS A 182 -7.75 -8.11 -2.35
C LYS A 182 -6.30 -8.10 -1.87
N MET A 183 -5.79 -6.91 -1.62
CA MET A 183 -4.46 -6.70 -1.07
C MET A 183 -4.59 -6.62 0.46
N PRO A 184 -4.06 -7.60 1.20
CA PRO A 184 -4.03 -7.52 2.65
C PRO A 184 -3.07 -6.42 3.08
N VAL A 185 -3.41 -5.74 4.17
CA VAL A 185 -2.54 -4.77 4.82
C VAL A 185 -2.29 -5.25 6.23
N HIS A 186 -1.01 -5.26 6.62
CA HIS A 186 -0.59 -5.66 7.95
C HIS A 186 -0.46 -4.39 8.80
N GLY A 187 -0.97 -4.42 10.02
CA GLY A 187 -1.03 -3.27 10.93
C GLY A 187 -1.75 -3.59 12.22
N GLU A 188 -2.22 -2.57 12.95
CA GLU A 188 -2.89 -2.73 14.26
C GLU A 188 -4.15 -3.62 14.19
N ALA A 189 -4.72 -3.80 13.01
CA ALA A 189 -5.86 -4.68 12.79
C ALA A 189 -5.53 -6.15 13.09
N ASP A 190 -4.32 -6.61 12.74
CA ASP A 190 -3.90 -8.00 12.97
C ASP A 190 -3.77 -8.28 14.47
N ASP A 191 -3.16 -7.37 15.21
CA ASP A 191 -3.03 -7.48 16.67
C ASP A 191 -4.39 -7.50 17.37
N THR A 192 -5.32 -6.65 16.90
CA THR A 192 -6.70 -6.63 17.42
C THR A 192 -7.40 -7.97 17.17
N LEU A 193 -7.30 -8.51 15.96
CA LEU A 193 -7.91 -9.81 15.62
C LEU A 193 -7.31 -10.96 16.42
N LEU A 194 -6.00 -10.92 16.70
CA LEU A 194 -5.33 -11.91 17.55
C LEU A 194 -5.81 -11.83 19.01
N MET A 195 -5.98 -10.61 19.55
CA MET A 195 -6.55 -10.41 20.89
C MET A 195 -7.98 -10.93 20.98
N ASP A 196 -8.84 -10.59 20.00
CA ASP A 196 -10.22 -11.04 19.93
C ASP A 196 -10.32 -12.57 19.78
N ALA A 197 -9.40 -13.18 19.03
CA ALA A 197 -9.33 -14.64 18.92
C ALA A 197 -8.90 -15.29 20.25
N ALA A 198 -7.95 -14.69 20.97
CA ALA A 198 -7.50 -15.20 22.26
C ALA A 198 -8.62 -15.17 23.31
N THR A 199 -9.37 -14.06 23.39
CA THR A 199 -10.55 -13.98 24.28
C THR A 199 -11.63 -14.99 23.91
N LEU A 200 -11.91 -15.20 22.62
CA LEU A 200 -12.86 -16.24 22.17
C LEU A 200 -12.41 -17.65 22.56
N VAL A 201 -11.11 -17.95 22.50
CA VAL A 201 -10.56 -19.24 22.94
C VAL A 201 -10.69 -19.39 24.45
N GLU A 202 -10.41 -18.35 25.24
CA GLU A 202 -10.60 -18.37 26.70
C GLU A 202 -12.07 -18.58 27.08
N GLU A 203 -13.00 -17.91 26.42
CA GLU A 203 -14.44 -18.10 26.60
C GLU A 203 -14.88 -19.53 26.25
N ALA A 204 -14.39 -20.08 25.14
CA ALA A 204 -14.74 -21.42 24.68
C ALA A 204 -14.14 -22.53 25.55
N MET A 205 -12.93 -22.32 26.09
CA MET A 205 -12.24 -23.30 26.93
C MET A 205 -12.75 -23.32 28.38
N GLY A 206 -13.52 -22.30 28.77
CA GLY A 206 -14.12 -22.18 30.09
C GLY A 206 -13.07 -21.90 31.17
N THR A 207 -13.26 -20.84 31.94
CA THR A 207 -12.45 -20.63 33.15
C THR A 207 -12.68 -21.81 34.09
N LYS A 208 -11.61 -22.54 34.44
CA LYS A 208 -11.66 -23.51 35.55
C LYS A 208 -11.92 -22.80 36.87
#